data_AF-A0A1Y3B2Q7-F1
#
_entry.id   AF-A0A1Y3B2Q7-F1
#
_cell.length_a   1.000
_cell.length_b   1.000
_cell.length_c   1.000
_cell.angle_alpha   90.00
_cell.angle_beta   90.00
_cell.angle_gamma   90.00
#
_symmetry.space_group_name_H-M   'P 1'
#
loop_
_entity.id
_entity.type
_entity.pdbx_description
1 polymer ?
#
loop_
_entity_poly.entity_id
_entity_poly.type
_entity_poly.pdbx_seq_one_letter_code
_entity_poly.pdbx_strand_id
1 'polypeptide(L)'
;ALKKTLQKRPFIISRATAPGHGHWAYHWSGDIVSDWSSMSWSISSILNFNLFGIPMVGADICGFNGNTTEELCARWHQLGAFYSFSRNHNSDDAIDQDPAALGPHVVEAAKNALRVRYAHLAYLYTLFYNVHINGGTVLRPLFFEFSDDENAYKIDSQFMWGKSMMIAPALSPNQKKVDIYFPKGTWFFVGDYERIEGKAEFMSMPALFTYPNVYYRSGSIIPIQKPNITSESTRQGPFSLLVVLENELSDANGLLYLDAGDGLDTDQLKQFNLYDFTVKDQNLNIESKHLGYKTNQIVEEIIILGFYQQPKSFDIH
;
A
#
# COMPACT_ATOMS: atom_id res chain seq x y z
N ALA A 1 -7.24 -25.27 13.81
CA ALA A 1 -8.60 -25.02 14.36
C ALA A 1 -9.46 -24.20 13.39
N LEU A 2 -9.12 -22.93 13.13
CA LEU A 2 -9.95 -22.02 12.30
C LEU A 2 -10.33 -22.58 10.92
N LYS A 3 -9.39 -23.17 10.16
CA LYS A 3 -9.71 -23.83 8.87
C LYS A 3 -10.85 -24.86 9.01
N LYS A 4 -10.79 -25.72 10.04
CA LYS A 4 -11.78 -26.77 10.29
C LYS A 4 -13.14 -26.18 10.71
N THR A 5 -13.13 -25.13 11.52
CA THR A 5 -14.35 -24.53 12.08
C THR A 5 -15.06 -23.62 11.07
N LEU A 6 -14.32 -22.75 10.38
CA LEU A 6 -14.88 -21.71 9.51
C LEU A 6 -14.98 -22.14 8.04
N GLN A 7 -14.22 -23.16 7.62
CA GLN A 7 -14.09 -23.55 6.21
C GLN A 7 -13.68 -22.37 5.30
N LYS A 8 -12.92 -21.43 5.86
CA LYS A 8 -12.40 -20.22 5.22
C LYS A 8 -10.94 -20.00 5.58
N ARG A 9 -10.24 -19.18 4.78
CA ARG A 9 -8.84 -18.80 5.02
C ARG A 9 -8.68 -18.26 6.45
N PRO A 10 -7.74 -18.79 7.23
CA PRO A 10 -7.56 -18.36 8.62
C PRO A 10 -6.88 -16.98 8.65
N PHE A 11 -7.33 -16.14 9.57
CA PHE A 11 -6.68 -14.87 9.91
C PHE A 11 -6.16 -14.98 11.35
N ILE A 12 -4.85 -15.12 11.52
CA ILE A 12 -4.22 -15.37 12.82
C ILE A 12 -3.16 -14.30 13.03
N ILE A 13 -3.26 -13.57 14.15
CA ILE A 13 -2.26 -12.59 14.57
C ILE A 13 -1.51 -13.16 15.78
N SER A 14 -0.17 -13.16 15.75
CA SER A 14 0.66 -13.65 16.85
C SER A 14 1.75 -12.64 17.22
N ARG A 15 2.01 -12.54 18.53
CA ARG A 15 3.09 -11.69 19.06
C ARG A 15 4.44 -12.36 18.88
N ALA A 16 4.59 -13.58 19.40
CA ALA A 16 5.81 -14.36 19.22
C ALA A 16 5.88 -14.92 17.80
N THR A 17 7.08 -14.92 17.23
CA THR A 17 7.37 -15.44 15.88
C THR A 17 8.68 -16.24 15.89
N ALA A 18 8.85 -17.08 14.88
CA ALA A 18 10.08 -17.80 14.56
C ALA A 18 10.22 -17.86 13.02
N PRO A 19 11.40 -18.19 12.46
CA PRO A 19 11.54 -18.39 11.01
C PRO A 19 10.48 -19.37 10.47
N GLY A 20 9.79 -18.96 9.41
CA GLY A 20 8.67 -19.72 8.82
C GLY A 20 7.28 -19.38 9.38
N HIS A 21 7.16 -18.52 10.39
CA HIS A 21 5.87 -18.11 10.97
C HIS A 21 4.89 -17.54 9.94
N GLY A 22 5.39 -16.76 8.98
CA GLY A 22 4.57 -16.12 7.93
C GLY A 22 3.82 -17.09 7.02
N HIS A 23 4.16 -18.39 7.04
CA HIS A 23 3.36 -19.42 6.35
C HIS A 23 1.99 -19.64 7.03
N TRP A 24 1.89 -19.39 8.33
CA TRP A 24 0.71 -19.74 9.14
C TRP A 24 -0.04 -18.53 9.68
N ALA A 25 0.67 -17.46 10.01
CA ALA A 25 0.13 -16.36 10.78
C ALA A 25 0.85 -15.05 10.48
N TYR A 26 0.22 -13.98 10.93
CA TYR A 26 0.64 -12.60 10.77
C TYR A 26 1.22 -12.09 12.09
N HIS A 27 1.75 -10.87 12.07
CA HIS A 27 2.44 -10.29 13.22
C HIS A 27 2.04 -8.83 13.47
N TRP A 28 2.19 -8.37 14.71
CA TRP A 28 2.19 -6.96 15.06
C TRP A 28 3.34 -6.68 16.02
N SER A 29 3.92 -5.48 15.96
CA SER A 29 5.15 -5.12 16.68
C SER A 29 5.05 -5.10 18.21
N GLY A 30 3.91 -5.46 18.79
CA GLY A 30 3.71 -5.52 20.24
C GLY A 30 3.42 -4.16 20.88
N ASP A 31 3.74 -4.10 22.17
CA ASP A 31 3.28 -3.09 23.11
C ASP A 31 4.17 -1.84 23.04
N ILE A 32 4.18 -1.16 21.88
CA ILE A 32 5.00 0.03 21.60
C ILE A 32 4.47 1.29 22.31
N VAL A 33 5.32 2.29 22.50
CA VAL A 33 4.93 3.55 23.17
C VAL A 33 4.32 4.54 22.18
N SER A 34 3.39 5.35 22.65
CA SER A 34 2.76 6.45 21.91
C SER A 34 3.71 7.66 21.78
N ASP A 35 4.81 7.48 21.03
CA ASP A 35 5.78 8.54 20.73
C ASP A 35 6.28 8.53 19.27
N TRP A 36 6.93 9.62 18.88
CA TRP A 36 7.45 9.82 17.51
C TRP A 36 8.56 8.84 17.14
N SER A 37 9.38 8.43 18.11
CA SER A 37 10.44 7.45 17.89
C SER A 37 9.87 6.08 17.54
N SER A 38 8.84 5.63 18.26
CA SER A 38 8.14 4.38 18.00
C SER A 38 7.42 4.39 16.66
N MET A 39 6.80 5.52 16.29
CA MET A 39 6.24 5.69 14.94
C MET A 39 7.31 5.56 13.85
N SER A 40 8.45 6.22 14.00
CA SER A 40 9.55 6.13 13.04
C SER A 40 10.13 4.71 12.94
N TRP A 41 10.45 4.09 14.09
CA TRP A 41 11.01 2.73 14.16
C TRP A 41 10.06 1.65 13.64
N SER A 42 8.75 1.91 13.62
CA SER A 42 7.78 0.98 13.06
C SER A 42 8.05 0.68 11.58
N ILE A 43 8.62 1.63 10.82
CA ILE A 43 9.00 1.42 9.40
C ILE A 43 10.11 0.37 9.31
N SER A 44 11.20 0.53 10.06
CA SER A 44 12.27 -0.47 10.08
C SER A 44 11.75 -1.84 10.54
N SER A 45 10.84 -1.86 11.53
CA SER A 45 10.23 -3.09 12.03
C SER A 45 9.43 -3.83 10.94
N ILE A 46 8.47 -3.16 10.28
CA ILE A 46 7.64 -3.81 9.25
C ILE A 46 8.46 -4.24 8.03
N LEU A 47 9.50 -3.49 7.68
CA LEU A 47 10.42 -3.86 6.60
C LEU A 47 11.23 -5.11 6.95
N ASN A 48 11.78 -5.18 8.16
CA ASN A 48 12.48 -6.37 8.65
C ASN A 48 11.57 -7.61 8.63
N PHE A 49 10.31 -7.48 9.04
CA PHE A 49 9.38 -8.61 9.00
C PHE A 49 9.01 -9.06 7.59
N ASN A 50 9.00 -8.16 6.61
CA ASN A 50 8.91 -8.55 5.20
C ASN A 50 10.13 -9.38 4.79
N LEU A 51 11.34 -9.01 5.21
CA LEU A 51 12.57 -9.80 4.97
C LEU A 51 12.53 -11.16 5.67
N PHE A 52 11.92 -11.24 6.85
CA PHE A 52 11.74 -12.49 7.59
C PHE A 52 10.64 -13.40 7.02
N GLY A 53 10.01 -13.01 5.90
CA GLY A 53 8.94 -13.78 5.25
C GLY A 53 7.60 -13.67 5.96
N ILE A 54 7.35 -12.59 6.70
CA ILE A 54 6.09 -12.29 7.40
C ILE A 54 5.52 -10.97 6.83
N PRO A 55 5.01 -10.98 5.59
CA PRO A 55 4.64 -9.75 4.89
C PRO A 55 3.38 -9.07 5.43
N MET A 56 2.52 -9.79 6.17
CA MET A 56 1.34 -9.24 6.83
C MET A 56 1.71 -8.83 8.26
N VAL A 57 2.06 -7.55 8.40
CA VAL A 57 2.67 -6.99 9.62
C VAL A 57 2.31 -5.52 9.76
N GLY A 58 2.30 -5.03 11.01
CA GLY A 58 2.09 -3.63 11.32
C GLY A 58 2.40 -3.30 12.77
N ALA A 59 2.29 -2.03 13.10
CA ALA A 59 2.37 -1.51 14.45
C ALA A 59 0.98 -1.04 14.90
N ASP A 60 0.78 -0.96 16.22
CA ASP A 60 -0.42 -0.34 16.78
C ASP A 60 -0.41 1.17 16.49
N ILE A 61 -1.32 1.58 15.60
CA ILE A 61 -1.41 2.95 15.12
C ILE A 61 -1.77 3.87 16.28
N CYS A 62 -1.05 4.99 16.38
CA CYS A 62 -1.04 5.94 17.49
C CYS A 62 -0.27 5.50 18.75
N GLY A 63 0.28 4.28 18.74
CA GLY A 63 1.00 3.69 19.87
C GLY A 63 0.09 2.86 20.76
N PHE A 64 0.66 1.99 21.60
CA PHE A 64 -0.11 1.15 22.50
C PHE A 64 -0.04 1.66 23.95
N ASN A 65 1.17 1.96 24.45
CA ASN A 65 1.40 2.41 25.82
C ASN A 65 1.47 3.93 25.91
N GLY A 66 0.71 4.50 26.85
CA GLY A 66 0.70 5.94 27.14
C GLY A 66 -0.17 6.74 26.16
N ASN A 67 -0.39 8.01 26.49
CA ASN A 67 -1.30 8.87 25.74
C ASN A 67 -0.66 9.42 24.47
N THR A 68 -1.28 9.17 23.32
CA THR A 68 -0.94 9.85 22.07
C THR A 68 -1.31 11.34 22.12
N THR A 69 -0.81 12.10 21.14
CA THR A 69 -1.29 13.45 20.83
C THR A 69 -2.10 13.44 19.54
N GLU A 70 -2.88 14.51 19.30
CA GLU A 70 -3.63 14.72 18.05
C GLU A 70 -2.70 14.66 16.83
N GLU A 71 -1.59 15.40 16.87
CA GLU A 71 -0.63 15.42 15.76
C GLU A 71 0.03 14.06 15.53
N LEU A 72 0.50 13.40 16.59
CA LEU A 72 1.11 12.09 16.48
C LEU A 72 0.13 11.09 15.87
N CYS A 73 -1.12 11.05 16.36
CA CYS A 73 -2.10 10.10 15.88
C CYS A 73 -2.55 10.40 14.44
N ALA A 74 -2.68 11.67 14.05
CA ALA A 74 -2.93 12.06 12.66
C ALA A 74 -1.82 11.57 11.72
N ARG A 75 -0.54 11.80 12.07
CA ARG A 75 0.62 11.33 11.30
C ARG A 75 0.72 9.81 11.29
N TRP A 76 0.44 9.15 12.40
CA TRP A 76 0.48 7.69 12.47
C TRP A 76 -0.66 7.06 11.68
N HIS A 77 -1.84 7.67 11.59
CA HIS A 77 -2.87 7.21 10.67
C HIS A 77 -2.49 7.37 9.20
N GLN A 78 -1.79 8.46 8.84
CA GLN A 78 -1.25 8.64 7.49
C GLN A 78 -0.23 7.55 7.13
N LEU A 79 0.66 7.18 8.04
CA LEU A 79 1.65 6.11 7.84
C LEU A 79 1.02 4.72 7.93
N GLY A 80 0.31 4.45 9.02
CA GLY A 80 -0.20 3.14 9.40
C GLY A 80 -1.29 2.59 8.49
N ALA A 81 -1.99 3.47 7.75
CA ALA A 81 -2.84 3.05 6.65
C ALA A 81 -2.08 2.27 5.56
N PHE A 82 -0.75 2.39 5.53
CA PHE A 82 0.13 1.68 4.59
C PHE A 82 0.91 0.52 5.24
N TYR A 83 0.61 0.16 6.48
CA TYR A 83 1.00 -1.16 6.99
C TYR A 83 0.16 -2.23 6.29
N SER A 84 0.73 -3.40 6.02
CA SER A 84 -0.09 -4.49 5.48
C SER A 84 -1.15 -4.93 6.49
N PHE A 85 -0.80 -4.98 7.78
CA PHE A 85 -1.73 -5.08 8.90
C PHE A 85 -1.94 -3.71 9.55
N SER A 86 -2.99 -3.01 9.16
CA SER A 86 -3.33 -1.66 9.66
C SER A 86 -4.35 -1.73 10.80
N ARG A 87 -3.92 -1.58 12.05
CA ARG A 87 -4.77 -1.63 13.25
C ARG A 87 -4.45 -0.47 14.20
N ASN A 88 -5.48 0.22 14.71
CA ASN A 88 -5.37 1.07 15.90
C ASN A 88 -5.78 0.21 17.12
N HIS A 89 -4.93 0.18 18.14
CA HIS A 89 -5.13 -0.58 19.37
C HIS A 89 -4.42 0.15 20.51
N ASN A 90 -4.95 0.06 21.73
CA ASN A 90 -4.58 0.91 22.86
C ASN A 90 -4.51 0.11 24.15
N SER A 91 -3.74 0.58 25.14
CA SER A 91 -3.79 0.06 26.50
C SER A 91 -5.10 0.47 27.21
N ASP A 92 -5.41 -0.20 28.32
CA ASP A 92 -6.64 0.01 29.09
C ASP A 92 -6.61 1.27 29.95
N ASP A 93 -5.41 1.80 30.24
CA ASP A 93 -5.17 2.99 31.06
C ASP A 93 -4.95 4.28 30.26
N ALA A 94 -4.85 4.19 28.93
CA ALA A 94 -4.66 5.33 28.05
C ALA A 94 -5.99 6.02 27.66
N ILE A 95 -5.90 7.27 27.19
CA ILE A 95 -7.04 7.99 26.61
C ILE A 95 -7.53 7.30 25.33
N ASP A 96 -8.81 7.46 25.00
CA ASP A 96 -9.37 7.00 23.73
C ASP A 96 -8.59 7.60 22.55
N GLN A 97 -8.23 6.76 21.58
CA GLN A 97 -7.42 7.15 20.43
C GLN A 97 -7.90 6.62 19.09
N ASP A 98 -9.11 6.04 19.03
CA ASP A 98 -9.72 5.75 17.74
C ASP A 98 -9.93 7.06 16.94
N PRO A 99 -10.04 7.00 15.60
CA PRO A 99 -10.09 8.21 14.79
C PRO A 99 -11.14 9.24 15.21
N ALA A 100 -12.28 8.80 15.79
CA ALA A 100 -13.36 9.69 16.17
C ALA A 100 -13.15 10.36 17.55
N ALA A 101 -12.23 9.84 18.37
CA ALA A 101 -11.98 10.32 19.73
C ALA A 101 -11.08 11.57 19.79
N LEU A 102 -10.14 11.73 18.86
CA LEU A 102 -9.06 12.73 18.94
C LEU A 102 -9.28 14.01 18.12
N GLY A 103 -10.50 14.22 17.62
CA GLY A 103 -10.90 15.48 16.98
C GLY A 103 -10.87 15.48 15.46
N PRO A 104 -11.32 16.60 14.83
CA PRO A 104 -11.62 16.66 13.41
C PRO A 104 -10.40 16.45 12.51
N HIS A 105 -9.21 16.88 12.92
CA HIS A 105 -8.02 16.74 12.08
C HIS A 105 -7.54 15.28 12.01
N VAL A 106 -7.63 14.52 13.11
CA VAL A 106 -7.35 13.07 13.11
C VAL A 106 -8.38 12.32 12.28
N VAL A 107 -9.67 12.65 12.42
CA VAL A 107 -10.74 12.10 11.58
C VAL A 107 -10.44 12.30 10.09
N GLU A 108 -10.06 13.51 9.70
CA GLU A 108 -9.77 13.84 8.30
C GLU A 108 -8.52 13.11 7.78
N ALA A 109 -7.42 13.13 8.54
CA ALA A 109 -6.19 12.44 8.21
C ALA A 109 -6.42 10.93 8.03
N ALA A 110 -7.11 10.29 8.99
CA ALA A 110 -7.45 8.88 8.93
C ALA A 110 -8.37 8.57 7.75
N LYS A 111 -9.41 9.38 7.49
CA LYS A 111 -10.31 9.17 6.35
C LYS A 111 -9.59 9.26 5.02
N ASN A 112 -8.72 10.25 4.83
CA ASN A 112 -7.99 10.42 3.58
C ASN A 112 -6.99 9.29 3.36
N ALA A 113 -6.22 8.92 4.38
CA ALA A 113 -5.28 7.80 4.30
C ALA A 113 -5.99 6.44 4.06
N LEU A 114 -7.10 6.19 4.76
CA LEU A 114 -7.91 4.98 4.56
C LEU A 114 -8.58 4.95 3.19
N ARG A 115 -9.02 6.09 2.64
CA ARG A 115 -9.55 6.14 1.26
C ARG A 115 -8.48 5.75 0.24
N VAL A 116 -7.26 6.25 0.39
CA VAL A 116 -6.14 5.82 -0.46
C VAL A 116 -5.92 4.31 -0.27
N ARG A 117 -5.82 3.80 0.96
CA ARG A 117 -5.67 2.35 1.21
C ARG A 117 -6.78 1.54 0.53
N TYR A 118 -8.04 1.92 0.74
CA TYR A 118 -9.21 1.17 0.25
C TYR A 118 -9.29 1.19 -1.27
N ALA A 119 -8.88 2.29 -1.90
CA ALA A 119 -8.79 2.36 -3.36
C ALA A 119 -7.78 1.36 -3.93
N HIS A 120 -6.75 1.01 -3.16
CA HIS A 120 -5.63 0.17 -3.57
C HIS A 120 -5.66 -1.26 -3.01
N LEU A 121 -6.79 -1.70 -2.41
CA LEU A 121 -6.88 -3.04 -1.82
C LEU A 121 -6.60 -4.15 -2.83
N ALA A 122 -7.06 -4.00 -4.07
CA ALA A 122 -6.82 -4.98 -5.13
C ALA A 122 -5.34 -5.08 -5.51
N TYR A 123 -4.64 -3.94 -5.58
CA TYR A 123 -3.19 -3.90 -5.76
C TYR A 123 -2.46 -4.59 -4.58
N LEU A 124 -2.77 -4.17 -3.34
CA LEU A 124 -2.17 -4.76 -2.14
C LEU A 124 -2.41 -6.28 -2.06
N TYR A 125 -3.62 -6.73 -2.38
CA TYR A 125 -3.97 -8.15 -2.40
C TYR A 125 -3.22 -8.92 -3.49
N THR A 126 -3.00 -8.31 -4.64
CA THR A 126 -2.18 -8.88 -5.72
C THR A 126 -0.70 -9.00 -5.31
N LEU A 127 -0.17 -8.03 -4.55
CA LEU A 127 1.18 -8.15 -3.97
C LEU A 127 1.26 -9.36 -3.02
N PHE A 128 0.25 -9.58 -2.19
CA PHE A 128 0.17 -10.75 -1.32
C PHE A 128 0.11 -12.07 -2.09
N TYR A 129 -0.68 -12.14 -3.15
CA TYR A 129 -0.68 -13.29 -4.05
C TYR A 129 0.72 -13.55 -4.62
N ASN A 130 1.38 -12.53 -5.15
CA ASN A 130 2.72 -12.69 -5.72
C ASN A 130 3.72 -13.20 -4.68
N VAL A 131 3.69 -12.67 -3.45
CA VAL A 131 4.57 -13.14 -2.37
C VAL A 131 4.20 -14.55 -1.91
N HIS A 132 2.93 -14.92 -1.90
CA HIS A 132 2.49 -16.27 -1.56
C HIS A 132 3.04 -17.32 -2.55
N ILE A 133 3.05 -17.01 -3.84
CA ILE A 133 3.50 -17.93 -4.90
C ILE A 133 5.02 -17.91 -5.08
N ASN A 134 5.63 -16.73 -5.07
CA ASN A 134 7.03 -16.55 -5.49
C ASN A 134 7.98 -16.18 -4.34
N GLY A 135 7.47 -15.96 -3.13
CA GLY A 135 8.23 -15.33 -2.05
C GLY A 135 8.50 -13.84 -2.33
N GLY A 136 9.39 -13.24 -1.54
CA GLY A 136 9.72 -11.82 -1.61
C GLY A 136 8.92 -10.98 -0.61
N THR A 137 8.69 -9.71 -0.95
CA THR A 137 8.21 -8.70 -0.02
C THR A 137 7.01 -7.93 -0.57
N VAL A 138 6.07 -7.57 0.32
CA VAL A 138 4.93 -6.68 0.01
C VAL A 138 5.35 -5.24 0.27
N LEU A 139 5.84 -4.97 1.48
CA LEU A 139 6.47 -3.70 1.84
C LEU A 139 7.98 -3.85 1.61
N ARG A 140 8.58 -2.95 0.84
CA ARG A 140 9.98 -3.07 0.41
C ARG A 140 10.78 -1.84 0.79
N PRO A 141 12.03 -1.99 1.28
CA PRO A 141 12.94 -0.86 1.36
C PRO A 141 13.28 -0.40 -0.07
N LEU A 142 13.64 0.88 -0.25
CA LEU A 142 13.88 1.44 -1.59
C LEU A 142 14.96 0.65 -2.36
N PHE A 143 16.05 0.24 -1.70
CA PHE A 143 17.14 -0.47 -2.37
C PHE A 143 16.75 -1.81 -3.02
N PHE A 144 15.58 -2.39 -2.69
CA PHE A 144 15.06 -3.57 -3.40
C PHE A 144 14.65 -3.25 -4.83
N GLU A 145 14.16 -2.04 -5.07
CA GLU A 145 13.67 -1.58 -6.38
C GLU A 145 14.72 -0.74 -7.13
N PHE A 146 15.75 -0.27 -6.42
CA PHE A 146 16.79 0.64 -6.89
C PHE A 146 18.17 0.16 -6.42
N SER A 147 18.51 -1.09 -6.70
CA SER A 147 19.76 -1.73 -6.21
C SER A 147 21.04 -1.05 -6.68
N ASP A 148 20.98 -0.36 -7.82
CA ASP A 148 22.11 0.38 -8.42
C ASP A 148 22.28 1.80 -7.83
N ASP A 149 21.36 2.22 -6.96
CA ASP A 149 21.40 3.51 -6.26
C ASP A 149 21.93 3.32 -4.83
N GLU A 150 23.23 3.58 -4.63
CA GLU A 150 23.88 3.40 -3.32
C GLU A 150 23.25 4.23 -2.20
N ASN A 151 22.60 5.36 -2.52
CA ASN A 151 21.95 6.18 -1.51
C ASN A 151 20.67 5.52 -0.99
N ALA A 152 19.97 4.74 -1.84
CA ALA A 152 18.75 4.04 -1.46
C ALA A 152 18.95 3.03 -0.31
N TYR A 153 20.18 2.53 -0.11
CA TYR A 153 20.54 1.62 0.99
C TYR A 153 20.49 2.29 2.37
N LYS A 154 20.62 3.61 2.41
CA LYS A 154 20.64 4.40 3.66
C LYS A 154 19.25 4.89 4.05
N ILE A 155 18.24 4.62 3.22
CA ILE A 155 16.90 5.14 3.40
C ILE A 155 16.06 4.17 4.22
N ASP A 156 15.68 4.60 5.43
CA ASP A 156 14.82 3.87 6.36
C ASP A 156 13.56 4.64 6.77
N SER A 157 13.39 5.87 6.28
CA SER A 157 12.27 6.77 6.58
C SER A 157 11.10 6.67 5.59
N GLN A 158 11.23 5.88 4.52
CA GLN A 158 10.24 5.69 3.47
C GLN A 158 10.35 4.27 2.91
N PHE A 159 9.28 3.78 2.28
CA PHE A 159 9.21 2.42 1.75
C PHE A 159 8.30 2.32 0.54
N MET A 160 8.38 1.19 -0.16
CA MET A 160 7.55 0.87 -1.30
C MET A 160 6.45 -0.13 -0.92
N TRP A 161 5.27 0.03 -1.50
CA TRP A 161 4.32 -1.05 -1.72
C TRP A 161 4.58 -1.66 -3.09
N GLY A 162 5.08 -2.89 -3.10
CA GLY A 162 5.58 -3.53 -4.30
C GLY A 162 6.62 -2.64 -4.97
N LYS A 163 6.47 -2.44 -6.28
CA LYS A 163 7.34 -1.57 -7.09
C LYS A 163 6.72 -0.23 -7.47
N SER A 164 5.43 -0.03 -7.20
CA SER A 164 4.63 0.98 -7.89
C SER A 164 4.19 2.16 -7.02
N MET A 165 4.23 2.02 -5.69
CA MET A 165 3.81 3.08 -4.77
C MET A 165 4.87 3.31 -3.71
N MET A 166 5.32 4.56 -3.54
CA MET A 166 6.25 4.98 -2.50
C MET A 166 5.50 5.72 -1.40
N ILE A 167 5.75 5.36 -0.15
CA ILE A 167 5.17 5.96 1.05
C ILE A 167 6.30 6.66 1.81
N ALA A 168 6.16 7.98 2.01
CA ALA A 168 7.21 8.83 2.58
C ALA A 168 6.63 9.76 3.66
N PRO A 169 6.32 9.22 4.86
CA PRO A 169 5.58 9.92 5.91
C PRO A 169 6.36 11.07 6.55
N ALA A 170 5.65 12.02 7.16
CA ALA A 170 6.24 12.97 8.11
C ALA A 170 6.39 12.29 9.48
N LEU A 171 7.62 12.28 10.01
CA LEU A 171 8.05 11.46 11.16
C LEU A 171 8.46 12.28 12.39
N SER A 172 8.29 13.60 12.37
CA SER A 172 8.62 14.47 13.51
C SER A 172 7.53 15.49 13.81
N PRO A 173 7.44 15.97 15.07
CA PRO A 173 6.44 16.98 15.46
C PRO A 173 6.60 18.29 14.68
N ASN A 174 5.48 18.96 14.43
CA ASN A 174 5.36 20.25 13.76
C ASN A 174 5.94 20.30 12.33
N GLN A 175 6.14 19.15 11.68
CA GLN A 175 6.64 19.10 10.31
C GLN A 175 5.58 19.58 9.31
N LYS A 176 5.92 20.67 8.60
CA LYS A 176 5.15 21.21 7.46
C LYS A 176 5.72 20.80 6.11
N LYS A 177 6.96 20.32 6.09
CA LYS A 177 7.64 19.73 4.94
C LYS A 177 8.36 18.47 5.39
N VAL A 178 8.48 17.52 4.47
CA VAL A 178 9.26 16.29 4.62
C VAL A 178 10.29 16.24 3.50
N ASP A 179 11.54 15.93 3.85
CA ASP A 179 12.58 15.72 2.85
C ASP A 179 12.52 14.26 2.42
N ILE A 180 12.13 14.03 1.17
CA ILE A 180 11.87 12.71 0.61
C ILE A 180 12.97 12.40 -0.39
N TYR A 181 13.58 11.23 -0.29
CA TYR A 181 14.48 10.74 -1.31
C TYR A 181 13.67 10.25 -2.52
N PHE A 182 13.86 10.86 -3.69
CA PHE A 182 13.25 10.41 -4.93
C PHE A 182 14.31 9.74 -5.81
N PRO A 183 14.29 8.39 -5.92
CA PRO A 183 15.11 7.68 -6.90
C PRO A 183 14.85 8.17 -8.32
N LYS A 184 15.80 7.92 -9.23
CA LYS A 184 15.66 8.29 -10.64
C LYS A 184 14.37 7.74 -11.25
N GLY A 185 13.65 8.61 -11.96
CA GLY A 185 12.40 8.29 -12.64
C GLY A 185 11.33 9.34 -12.36
N THR A 186 10.16 9.14 -12.95
CA THR A 186 9.03 10.04 -12.78
C THR A 186 8.08 9.49 -11.73
N TRP A 187 7.65 10.37 -10.82
CA TRP A 187 6.75 10.07 -9.72
C TRP A 187 5.52 10.97 -9.79
N PHE A 188 4.39 10.50 -9.29
CA PHE A 188 3.15 11.28 -9.26
C PHE A 188 2.55 11.28 -7.86
N PHE A 189 2.29 12.46 -7.29
CA PHE A 189 1.64 12.54 -5.98
C PHE A 189 0.23 11.96 -6.07
N VAL A 190 -0.14 11.10 -5.10
CA VAL A 190 -1.45 10.43 -5.10
C VAL A 190 -2.63 11.40 -4.97
N GLY A 191 -2.41 12.56 -4.32
CA GLY A 191 -3.48 13.50 -4.01
C GLY A 191 -4.08 14.22 -5.22
N ASP A 192 -3.23 14.67 -6.14
CA ASP A 192 -3.63 15.51 -7.27
C ASP A 192 -2.89 15.15 -8.58
N TYR A 193 -2.11 14.08 -8.57
CA TYR A 193 -1.26 13.64 -9.68
C TYR A 193 -0.21 14.67 -10.12
N GLU A 194 0.24 15.55 -9.22
CA GLU A 194 1.40 16.40 -9.47
C GLU A 194 2.61 15.53 -9.84
N ARG A 195 3.28 15.89 -10.94
CA ARG A 195 4.46 15.19 -11.48
C ARG A 195 5.73 15.65 -10.77
N ILE A 196 6.55 14.69 -10.34
CA ILE A 196 7.86 14.91 -9.70
C ILE A 196 8.94 14.17 -10.48
N GLU A 197 9.97 14.90 -10.89
CA GLU A 197 11.17 14.32 -11.51
C GLU A 197 12.18 13.90 -10.44
N GLY A 198 12.25 12.61 -10.17
CA GLY A 198 13.24 12.04 -9.26
C GLY A 198 14.62 12.02 -9.90
N LYS A 199 15.62 12.53 -9.17
CA LYS A 199 17.01 12.66 -9.64
C LYS A 199 18.01 11.88 -8.77
N ALA A 200 17.54 10.93 -7.97
CA ALA A 200 18.31 10.25 -6.94
C ALA A 200 18.83 11.25 -5.87
N GLU A 201 17.96 12.15 -5.43
CA GLU A 201 18.25 13.17 -4.42
C GLU A 201 17.07 13.38 -3.45
N PHE A 202 17.34 14.05 -2.33
CA PHE A 202 16.28 14.50 -1.42
C PHE A 202 15.59 15.74 -1.98
N MET A 203 14.27 15.73 -1.97
CA MET A 203 13.42 16.86 -2.35
C MET A 203 12.48 17.21 -1.20
N SER A 204 12.36 18.50 -0.91
CA SER A 204 11.53 18.99 0.20
C SER A 204 10.08 19.16 -0.27
N MET A 205 9.21 18.25 0.17
CA MET A 205 7.79 18.19 -0.23
C MET A 205 6.87 18.70 0.89
N PRO A 206 5.70 19.28 0.56
CA PRO A 206 4.70 19.62 1.57
C PRO A 206 4.26 18.40 2.37
N ALA A 207 4.22 18.52 3.69
CA ALA A 207 3.70 17.50 4.60
C ALA A 207 2.30 17.90 5.08
N LEU A 208 1.28 17.67 4.25
CA LEU A 208 -0.10 18.05 4.55
C LEU A 208 -0.60 17.36 5.82
N PHE A 209 -1.21 18.11 6.75
CA PHE A 209 -1.65 17.55 8.03
C PHE A 209 -2.73 16.47 7.86
N THR A 210 -3.54 16.56 6.80
CA THR A 210 -4.71 15.68 6.59
C THR A 210 -4.56 14.75 5.38
N TYR A 211 -3.42 14.71 4.71
CA TYR A 211 -3.22 13.86 3.52
C TYR A 211 -1.85 13.17 3.54
N PRO A 212 -1.76 11.86 3.25
CA PRO A 212 -0.49 11.13 3.30
C PRO A 212 0.41 11.45 2.09
N ASN A 213 1.72 11.54 2.32
CA ASN A 213 2.73 11.65 1.27
C ASN A 213 2.96 10.27 0.61
N VAL A 214 2.22 10.02 -0.46
CA VAL A 214 2.32 8.79 -1.27
C VAL A 214 2.47 9.16 -2.73
N TYR A 215 3.30 8.40 -3.44
CA TYR A 215 3.66 8.68 -4.83
C TYR A 215 3.58 7.43 -5.69
N TYR A 216 2.97 7.53 -6.86
CA TYR A 216 3.02 6.49 -7.88
C TYR A 216 4.32 6.57 -8.66
N ARG A 217 4.93 5.41 -8.95
CA ARG A 217 6.10 5.30 -9.83
C ARG A 217 5.64 5.09 -11.27
N SER A 218 6.25 5.81 -12.21
CA SER A 218 6.09 5.53 -13.64
C SER A 218 6.46 4.09 -14.01
N GLY A 219 5.91 3.62 -15.13
CA GLY A 219 6.05 2.22 -15.58
C GLY A 219 5.09 1.24 -14.90
N SER A 220 4.07 1.75 -14.18
CA SER A 220 3.15 0.93 -13.40
C SER A 220 1.72 1.01 -13.94
N ILE A 221 1.01 -0.11 -13.92
CA ILE A 221 -0.45 -0.17 -14.08
C ILE A 221 -1.05 -0.70 -12.79
N ILE A 222 -1.86 0.11 -12.12
CA ILE A 222 -2.37 -0.17 -10.77
C ILE A 222 -3.89 -0.32 -10.85
N PRO A 223 -4.45 -1.51 -10.57
CA PRO A 223 -5.89 -1.68 -10.47
C PRO A 223 -6.39 -1.03 -9.17
N ILE A 224 -7.32 -0.08 -9.32
CA ILE A 224 -7.94 0.63 -8.19
C ILE A 224 -9.46 0.47 -8.24
N GLN A 225 -10.12 0.64 -7.10
CA GLN A 225 -11.57 0.66 -6.99
C GLN A 225 -12.00 1.88 -6.19
N LYS A 226 -13.26 2.32 -6.34
CA LYS A 226 -13.78 3.38 -5.49
C LYS A 226 -13.84 2.91 -4.02
N PRO A 227 -13.20 3.62 -3.07
CA PRO A 227 -13.20 3.21 -1.68
C PRO A 227 -14.60 3.33 -1.07
N ASN A 228 -14.93 2.39 -0.18
CA ASN A 228 -16.17 2.33 0.57
C ASN A 228 -15.87 1.95 2.03
N ILE A 229 -16.88 1.82 2.89
CA ILE A 229 -16.71 1.64 4.34
C ILE A 229 -16.12 0.25 4.68
N THR A 230 -16.32 -0.75 3.81
CA THR A 230 -15.81 -2.12 4.01
C THR A 230 -15.16 -2.66 2.73
N SER A 231 -14.24 -3.62 2.87
CA SER A 231 -13.65 -4.30 1.71
C SER A 231 -14.70 -5.03 0.87
N GLU A 232 -15.75 -5.58 1.49
CA GLU A 232 -16.87 -6.22 0.79
C GLU A 232 -17.59 -5.22 -0.14
N SER A 233 -17.94 -4.04 0.38
CA SER A 233 -18.60 -3.00 -0.40
C SER A 233 -17.69 -2.37 -1.46
N THR A 234 -16.39 -2.20 -1.17
CA THR A 234 -15.40 -1.75 -2.17
C THR A 234 -15.27 -2.75 -3.31
N ARG A 235 -15.17 -4.05 -2.99
CA ARG A 235 -15.00 -5.13 -3.98
C ARG A 235 -16.22 -5.34 -4.88
N GLN A 236 -17.37 -4.76 -4.56
CA GLN A 236 -18.56 -4.77 -5.41
C GLN A 236 -18.50 -3.68 -6.50
N GLY A 237 -17.79 -2.58 -6.25
CA GLY A 237 -17.61 -1.52 -7.24
C GLY A 237 -16.71 -1.98 -8.39
N PRO A 238 -16.84 -1.38 -9.58
CA PRO A 238 -15.98 -1.66 -10.72
C PRO A 238 -14.53 -1.21 -10.49
N PHE A 239 -13.63 -1.68 -11.34
CA PHE A 239 -12.23 -1.27 -11.37
C PHE A 239 -12.01 -0.03 -12.25
N SER A 240 -11.09 0.83 -11.82
CA SER A 240 -10.35 1.71 -12.73
C SER A 240 -8.92 1.17 -12.89
N LEU A 241 -8.34 1.28 -14.08
CA LEU A 241 -6.92 1.01 -14.29
C LEU A 241 -6.14 2.32 -14.30
N LEU A 242 -5.28 2.53 -13.30
CA LEU A 242 -4.37 3.67 -13.26
C LEU A 242 -3.07 3.32 -13.97
N VAL A 243 -2.90 3.82 -15.19
CA VAL A 243 -1.71 3.67 -16.02
C VAL A 243 -0.78 4.85 -15.77
N VAL A 244 0.38 4.61 -15.18
CA VAL A 244 1.35 5.63 -14.80
C VAL A 244 2.55 5.56 -15.74
N LEU A 245 2.61 6.46 -16.72
CA LEU A 245 3.71 6.53 -17.68
C LEU A 245 4.72 7.60 -17.27
N GLU A 246 5.97 7.43 -17.70
CA GLU A 246 6.96 8.51 -17.62
C GLU A 246 6.67 9.56 -18.69
N ASN A 247 6.43 9.12 -19.91
CA ASN A 247 5.98 9.93 -21.05
C ASN A 247 5.08 9.10 -21.96
N GLU A 248 4.46 9.71 -22.97
CA GLU A 248 3.55 9.04 -23.91
C GLU A 248 4.17 7.84 -24.68
N LEU A 249 5.50 7.73 -24.75
CA LEU A 249 6.20 6.61 -25.40
C LEU A 249 6.65 5.53 -24.43
N SER A 250 6.37 5.69 -23.13
CA SER A 250 6.88 4.80 -22.10
C SER A 250 6.02 3.54 -21.98
N ASP A 251 6.68 2.42 -21.70
CA ASP A 251 6.02 1.18 -21.36
C ASP A 251 5.54 1.20 -19.90
N ALA A 252 4.52 0.39 -19.59
CA ALA A 252 4.07 0.15 -18.23
C ALA A 252 3.51 -1.27 -18.09
N ASN A 253 3.53 -1.80 -16.87
CA ASN A 253 2.98 -3.12 -16.61
C ASN A 253 2.30 -3.19 -15.24
N GLY A 254 1.36 -4.13 -15.13
CA GLY A 254 0.61 -4.40 -13.92
C GLY A 254 0.05 -5.80 -13.91
N LEU A 255 -0.42 -6.20 -12.73
CA LEU A 255 -1.02 -7.50 -12.48
C LEU A 255 -2.28 -7.29 -11.65
N LEU A 256 -3.30 -8.13 -11.88
CA LEU A 256 -4.46 -8.23 -11.00
C LEU A 256 -4.77 -9.70 -10.69
N TYR A 257 -4.77 -10.04 -9.40
CA TYR A 257 -5.27 -11.30 -8.89
C TYR A 257 -6.66 -11.11 -8.25
N LEU A 258 -7.62 -11.94 -8.65
CA LEU A 258 -8.98 -11.94 -8.10
C LEU A 258 -9.42 -13.33 -7.67
N ASP A 259 -9.91 -13.46 -6.44
CA ASP A 259 -10.59 -14.66 -5.95
C ASP A 259 -11.81 -14.26 -5.08
N ALA A 260 -12.42 -15.22 -4.39
CA ALA A 260 -13.52 -14.95 -3.46
C ALA A 260 -13.11 -14.08 -2.24
N GLY A 261 -11.81 -13.97 -1.93
CA GLY A 261 -11.26 -13.18 -0.82
C GLY A 261 -10.99 -13.97 0.47
N ASP A 262 -11.77 -15.02 0.74
CA ASP A 262 -11.71 -15.81 1.98
C ASP A 262 -11.73 -17.33 1.74
N GLY A 263 -11.63 -17.77 0.48
CA GLY A 263 -11.63 -19.18 0.09
C GLY A 263 -10.47 -19.97 0.69
N LEU A 264 -10.73 -21.24 1.01
CA LEU A 264 -9.69 -22.21 1.36
C LEU A 264 -9.05 -22.79 0.10
N ASP A 265 -7.72 -22.91 0.15
CA ASP A 265 -6.91 -23.60 -0.85
C ASP A 265 -7.18 -23.12 -2.30
N THR A 266 -7.52 -21.82 -2.44
CA THR A 266 -7.91 -21.16 -3.69
C THR A 266 -6.92 -21.44 -4.82
N ASP A 267 -5.62 -21.36 -4.54
CA ASP A 267 -4.58 -21.51 -5.55
C ASP A 267 -4.38 -22.97 -5.97
N GLN A 268 -4.51 -23.91 -5.03
CA GLN A 268 -4.50 -25.35 -5.32
C GLN A 268 -5.71 -25.76 -6.16
N LEU A 269 -6.88 -25.19 -5.85
CA LEU A 269 -8.15 -25.45 -6.55
C LEU A 269 -8.30 -24.61 -7.83
N LYS A 270 -7.34 -23.73 -8.14
CA LYS A 270 -7.36 -22.82 -9.30
C LYS A 270 -8.61 -21.93 -9.37
N GLN A 271 -9.18 -21.57 -8.22
CA GLN A 271 -10.42 -20.78 -8.10
C GLN A 271 -10.14 -19.27 -8.04
N PHE A 272 -9.37 -18.76 -9.00
CA PHE A 272 -9.00 -17.35 -9.12
C PHE A 272 -8.98 -16.91 -10.58
N ASN A 273 -8.92 -15.61 -10.82
CA ASN A 273 -8.58 -15.02 -12.10
C ASN A 273 -7.25 -14.27 -11.98
N LEU A 274 -6.47 -14.29 -13.05
CA LEU A 274 -5.19 -13.57 -13.14
C LEU A 274 -5.15 -12.80 -14.46
N TYR A 275 -4.91 -11.49 -14.36
CA TYR A 275 -4.85 -10.60 -15.51
C TYR A 275 -3.50 -9.89 -15.53
N ASP A 276 -2.84 -9.92 -16.68
CA ASP A 276 -1.66 -9.12 -16.98
C ASP A 276 -2.08 -7.86 -17.74
N PHE A 277 -1.58 -6.72 -17.31
CA PHE A 277 -1.74 -5.45 -18.01
C PHE A 277 -0.38 -5.03 -18.57
N THR A 278 -0.35 -4.60 -19.83
CA THR A 278 0.88 -4.11 -20.45
C THR A 278 0.57 -2.94 -21.36
N VAL A 279 1.25 -1.82 -21.15
CA VAL A 279 1.39 -0.76 -22.17
C VAL A 279 2.69 -1.01 -22.90
N LYS A 280 2.60 -1.16 -24.21
CA LYS A 280 3.75 -1.23 -25.11
C LYS A 280 3.41 -0.58 -26.43
N ASP A 281 4.34 0.20 -26.99
CA ASP A 281 4.14 0.89 -28.28
C ASP A 281 2.82 1.70 -28.29
N GLN A 282 2.54 2.42 -27.19
CA GLN A 282 1.30 3.20 -26.97
C GLN A 282 -0.01 2.39 -26.93
N ASN A 283 0.06 1.06 -26.88
CA ASN A 283 -1.12 0.19 -26.80
C ASN A 283 -1.23 -0.42 -25.41
N LEU A 284 -2.38 -0.24 -24.74
CA LEU A 284 -2.72 -0.97 -23.53
C LEU A 284 -3.37 -2.31 -23.89
N ASN A 285 -2.71 -3.41 -23.53
CA ASN A 285 -3.24 -4.75 -23.64
C ASN A 285 -3.63 -5.31 -22.26
N ILE A 286 -4.75 -6.02 -22.21
CA ILE A 286 -5.26 -6.72 -21.03
C ILE A 286 -5.36 -8.21 -21.37
N GLU A 287 -4.46 -9.01 -20.82
CA GLU A 287 -4.40 -10.45 -21.08
C GLU A 287 -4.94 -11.24 -19.88
N SER A 288 -5.90 -12.13 -20.12
CA SER A 288 -6.38 -13.08 -19.10
C SER A 288 -5.47 -14.30 -19.05
N LYS A 289 -4.58 -14.39 -18.05
CA LYS A 289 -3.67 -15.53 -17.86
C LYS A 289 -4.35 -16.76 -17.29
N HIS A 290 -5.38 -16.57 -16.46
CA HIS A 290 -6.17 -17.65 -15.89
C HIS A 290 -7.59 -17.15 -15.55
N LEU A 291 -8.60 -17.99 -15.80
CA LEU A 291 -10.00 -17.70 -15.50
C LEU A 291 -10.65 -18.90 -14.82
N GLY A 292 -10.63 -18.91 -13.48
CA GLY A 292 -11.21 -19.97 -12.65
C GLY A 292 -12.18 -19.46 -11.57
N TYR A 293 -12.37 -18.14 -11.47
CA TYR A 293 -13.29 -17.50 -10.54
C TYR A 293 -14.37 -16.73 -11.30
N LYS A 294 -15.64 -17.05 -11.02
CA LYS A 294 -16.77 -16.34 -11.63
C LYS A 294 -16.93 -14.98 -10.97
N THR A 295 -16.82 -13.92 -11.76
CA THR A 295 -16.97 -12.54 -11.31
C THR A 295 -17.74 -11.72 -12.33
N ASN A 296 -18.48 -10.72 -11.86
CA ASN A 296 -19.14 -9.71 -12.69
C ASN A 296 -18.40 -8.37 -12.67
N GLN A 297 -17.19 -8.37 -12.10
CA GLN A 297 -16.34 -7.18 -12.06
C GLN A 297 -15.94 -6.75 -13.46
N ILE A 298 -15.95 -5.45 -13.69
CA ILE A 298 -15.57 -4.82 -14.97
C ILE A 298 -14.52 -3.74 -14.71
N VAL A 299 -13.78 -3.38 -15.75
CA VAL A 299 -13.04 -2.12 -15.79
C VAL A 299 -13.97 -1.06 -16.37
N GLU A 300 -14.33 -0.04 -15.58
CA GLU A 300 -15.19 1.06 -16.05
C GLU A 300 -14.41 2.25 -16.58
N GLU A 301 -13.17 2.42 -16.13
CA GLU A 301 -12.36 3.60 -16.38
C GLU A 301 -10.87 3.23 -16.54
N ILE A 302 -10.18 3.97 -17.41
CA ILE A 302 -8.73 3.92 -17.56
C ILE A 302 -8.22 5.35 -17.34
N ILE A 303 -7.40 5.54 -16.32
CA ILE A 303 -6.76 6.82 -16.00
C ILE A 303 -5.32 6.72 -16.45
N ILE A 304 -4.87 7.63 -17.33
CA ILE A 304 -3.51 7.62 -17.85
C ILE A 304 -2.78 8.89 -17.39
N LEU A 305 -1.69 8.71 -16.65
CA LEU A 305 -0.76 9.76 -16.22
C LEU A 305 0.50 9.75 -17.10
N GLY A 306 1.15 10.90 -17.23
CA GLY A 306 2.46 11.02 -17.90
C GLY A 306 2.44 11.58 -19.31
N PHE A 307 1.30 11.99 -19.84
CA PHE A 307 1.24 12.69 -21.13
C PHE A 307 1.72 14.14 -20.97
N TYR A 308 2.74 14.53 -21.74
CA TYR A 308 3.16 15.94 -21.81
C TYR A 308 2.17 16.82 -22.59
N GLN A 309 1.48 16.21 -23.55
CA GLN A 309 0.51 16.87 -24.42
C GLN A 309 -0.77 16.04 -24.46
N GLN A 310 -1.90 16.73 -24.58
CA GLN A 310 -3.17 16.04 -24.71
C GLN A 310 -3.18 15.17 -25.99
N PRO A 311 -3.54 13.88 -25.90
CA PRO A 311 -3.61 13.01 -27.07
C PRO A 311 -4.68 13.48 -28.05
N LYS A 312 -4.43 13.24 -29.34
CA LYS A 312 -5.34 13.65 -30.43
C LYS A 312 -6.56 12.75 -30.54
N SER A 313 -6.41 11.46 -30.26
CA SER A 313 -7.47 10.45 -30.29
C SER A 313 -7.11 9.28 -29.37
N PHE A 314 -8.14 8.54 -28.96
CA PHE A 314 -8.03 7.24 -28.32
C PHE A 314 -8.93 6.27 -29.08
N ASP A 315 -8.39 5.12 -29.44
CA ASP A 315 -9.13 4.06 -30.13
C ASP A 315 -9.23 2.85 -29.20
N ILE A 316 -10.44 2.30 -29.08
CA ILE A 316 -10.72 1.08 -28.30
C ILE A 316 -11.04 -0.01 -29.31
N HIS A 317 -10.22 -1.07 -29.33
CA HIS A 317 -10.35 -2.23 -30.21
C HIS A 317 -10.83 -3.46 -29.44
#